data_AF-A0A3N2AVH8-F1
#
_entry.id   AF-A0A3N2AVH8-F1
#
_cell.length_a   1.000
_cell.length_b   1.000
_cell.length_c   1.000
_cell.angle_alpha   90.00
_cell.angle_beta   90.00
_cell.angle_gamma   90.00
#
_symmetry.space_group_name_H-M   'P 1'
#
loop_
_entity.id
_entity.type
_entity.pdbx_description
1 polymer ?
#
loop_
_entity_poly.entity_id
_entity_poly.type
_entity_poly.pdbx_seq_one_letter_code
_entity_poly.pdbx_strand_id
1 'polypeptide(L)'
;MTALEVASGMREPVEHFDQLALLERAALGAHAGEPIGVCDRAHAESLRLRAEEPGPAPRVGLWRRRAAEREHEASVDAWHEALDALEAETEAALARWRASCAPGLVEAATADRDAAIRSLADRDLFDRTLAEGSCAEPLGTMMVRSALAHD
;
A
#
# COMPACT_ATOMS: atom_id res chain seq x y z
N MET A 1 -11.46 19.46 -3.76
CA MET A 1 -10.03 19.62 -3.44
C MET A 1 -9.29 18.57 -4.25
N THR A 2 -8.32 18.96 -5.07
CA THR A 2 -7.54 18.06 -5.95
C THR A 2 -6.24 17.62 -5.27
N ALA A 3 -5.55 16.61 -5.80
CA ALA A 3 -4.25 16.19 -5.32
C ALA A 3 -3.21 17.29 -5.44
N LEU A 4 -3.22 18.04 -6.55
CA LEU A 4 -2.29 19.16 -6.73
C LEU A 4 -2.51 20.27 -5.69
N GLU A 5 -3.77 20.56 -5.36
CA GLU A 5 -4.10 21.50 -4.28
C GLU A 5 -3.57 21.01 -2.93
N VAL A 6 -3.71 19.71 -2.61
CA VAL A 6 -3.15 19.11 -1.39
C VAL A 6 -1.62 19.24 -1.37
N ALA A 7 -0.93 18.83 -2.43
CA ALA A 7 0.53 18.93 -2.54
C ALA A 7 1.04 20.37 -2.40
N SER A 8 0.30 21.35 -2.93
CA SER A 8 0.65 22.77 -2.80
C SER A 8 0.67 23.26 -1.35
N GLY A 9 -0.14 22.64 -0.49
CA GLY A 9 -0.19 22.93 0.94
C GLY A 9 0.92 22.28 1.77
N MET A 10 1.57 21.23 1.26
CA MET A 10 2.62 20.50 1.98
C MET A 10 3.90 21.34 2.05
N ARG A 11 4.57 21.35 3.21
CA ARG A 11 5.80 22.13 3.46
C ARG A 11 6.95 21.31 4.01
N GLU A 12 6.67 20.11 4.46
CA GLU A 12 7.64 19.17 5.00
C GLU A 12 7.93 18.09 3.95
N PRO A 13 9.12 17.46 4.01
CA PRO A 13 9.44 16.32 3.17
C PRO A 13 8.38 15.20 3.30
N VAL A 14 8.11 14.54 2.19
CA VAL A 14 7.27 13.34 2.14
C VAL A 14 8.15 12.12 2.38
N GLU A 15 7.91 11.46 3.50
CA GLU A 15 8.72 10.35 3.98
C GLU A 15 7.92 9.05 4.08
N HIS A 16 6.58 9.13 4.03
CA HIS A 16 5.69 8.00 4.30
C HIS A 16 4.65 7.80 3.19
N PHE A 17 4.21 6.55 3.02
CA PHE A 17 3.22 6.19 2.01
C PHE A 17 1.82 6.77 2.28
N ASP A 18 1.47 7.06 3.54
CA ASP A 18 0.19 7.66 3.90
C ASP A 18 0.04 9.07 3.30
N GLN A 19 1.10 9.86 3.27
CA GLN A 19 1.16 11.18 2.64
C GLN A 19 0.92 11.09 1.13
N LEU A 20 1.48 10.07 0.45
CA LEU A 20 1.23 9.82 -0.96
C LEU A 20 -0.19 9.26 -1.21
N ALA A 21 -0.70 8.42 -0.32
CA ALA A 21 -2.06 7.91 -0.38
C ALA A 21 -3.10 9.04 -0.22
N LEU A 22 -2.80 10.09 0.54
CA LEU A 22 -3.65 11.29 0.62
C LEU A 22 -3.81 11.96 -0.74
N LEU A 23 -2.75 12.00 -1.56
CA LEU A 23 -2.82 12.55 -2.92
C LEU A 23 -3.74 11.70 -3.81
N GLU A 24 -3.64 10.37 -3.75
CA GLU A 24 -4.53 9.49 -4.52
C GLU A 24 -5.99 9.63 -4.11
N ARG A 25 -6.27 9.73 -2.80
CA ARG A 25 -7.62 9.97 -2.27
C ARG A 25 -8.16 11.33 -2.75
N ALA A 26 -7.33 12.37 -2.76
CA ALA A 26 -7.70 13.70 -3.22
C ALA A 26 -7.98 13.72 -4.74
N ALA A 27 -7.15 13.05 -5.54
CA ALA A 27 -7.34 12.92 -6.98
C ALA A 27 -8.65 12.20 -7.34
N LEU A 28 -9.01 11.18 -6.56
CA LEU A 28 -10.26 10.43 -6.73
C LEU A 28 -11.50 11.20 -6.26
N GLY A 29 -11.34 12.09 -5.27
CA GLY A 29 -12.40 12.91 -4.72
C GLY A 29 -13.60 12.07 -4.28
N ALA A 30 -14.79 12.37 -4.80
CA ALA A 30 -16.03 11.66 -4.47
C ALA A 30 -16.03 10.17 -4.85
N HIS A 31 -15.10 9.74 -5.70
CA HIS A 31 -14.99 8.35 -6.18
C HIS A 31 -14.02 7.50 -5.35
N ALA A 32 -13.41 8.07 -4.30
CA ALA A 32 -12.44 7.36 -3.47
C ALA A 32 -13.05 6.28 -2.56
N GLY A 33 -14.37 6.26 -2.38
CA GLY A 33 -15.03 5.42 -1.37
C GLY A 33 -14.77 3.92 -1.52
N GLU A 34 -14.84 3.38 -2.73
CA GLU A 34 -14.59 1.95 -2.97
C GLU A 34 -13.11 1.58 -2.81
N PRO A 35 -12.14 2.32 -3.41
CA PRO A 35 -10.72 2.11 -3.13
C PRO A 35 -10.35 2.17 -1.65
N ILE A 36 -10.90 3.15 -0.91
CA ILE A 36 -10.70 3.26 0.54
C ILE A 36 -11.24 2.02 1.24
N GLY A 37 -12.47 1.58 0.94
CA GLY A 37 -13.04 0.38 1.55
C GLY A 37 -12.26 -0.91 1.23
N VAL A 38 -11.63 -1.01 0.06
CA VAL A 38 -10.70 -2.12 -0.25
C VAL A 38 -9.48 -2.06 0.67
N CYS A 39 -8.84 -0.88 0.78
CA CYS A 39 -7.65 -0.68 1.60
C CYS A 39 -7.92 -0.84 3.10
N ASP A 40 -9.07 -0.38 3.60
CA ASP A 40 -9.45 -0.52 5.01
C ASP A 40 -9.63 -2.00 5.40
N ARG A 41 -10.21 -2.81 4.51
CA ARG A 41 -10.31 -4.27 4.72
C ARG A 41 -8.92 -4.92 4.71
N ALA A 42 -8.07 -4.53 3.78
CA ALA A 42 -6.71 -5.04 3.70
C ALA A 42 -5.89 -4.68 4.96
N HIS A 43 -6.05 -3.46 5.46
CA HIS A 43 -5.42 -3.03 6.71
C HIS A 43 -5.92 -3.84 7.92
N ALA A 44 -7.24 -4.04 8.04
CA ALA A 44 -7.79 -4.85 9.12
C ALA A 44 -7.28 -6.31 9.08
N GLU A 45 -7.17 -6.88 7.87
CA GLU A 45 -6.67 -8.23 7.68
C GLU A 45 -5.16 -8.33 7.92
N SER A 46 -4.38 -7.34 7.51
CA SER A 46 -2.93 -7.32 7.81
C SER A 46 -2.66 -7.24 9.30
N LEU A 47 -3.46 -6.46 10.06
CA LEU A 47 -3.40 -6.44 11.52
C LEU A 47 -3.77 -7.79 12.14
N ARG A 48 -4.74 -8.52 11.56
CA ARG A 48 -5.09 -9.88 12.00
C ARG A 48 -3.94 -10.85 11.76
N LEU A 49 -3.36 -10.87 10.55
CA LEU A 49 -2.23 -11.72 10.19
C LEU A 49 -1.01 -11.43 11.08
N ARG A 50 -0.76 -10.18 11.43
CA ARG A 50 0.31 -9.79 12.37
C ARG A 50 0.12 -10.35 13.76
N ALA A 51 -1.11 -10.35 14.27
CA ALA A 51 -1.40 -10.96 15.57
C ALA A 51 -1.14 -12.49 15.55
N GLU A 52 -1.08 -13.08 14.36
CA GLU A 52 -0.79 -14.50 14.10
C GLU A 52 0.67 -14.75 13.72
N GLU A 53 1.54 -13.73 13.76
CA GLU A 53 2.97 -13.87 13.47
C GLU A 53 3.57 -14.99 14.32
N PRO A 54 4.21 -16.01 13.71
CA PRO A 54 4.81 -17.09 14.46
C PRO A 54 5.88 -16.57 15.41
N GLY A 55 5.67 -16.79 16.71
CA GLY A 55 6.66 -16.46 17.73
C GLY A 55 7.97 -17.23 17.55
N PRO A 56 9.00 -16.93 18.36
CA PRO A 56 10.34 -17.50 18.19
C PRO A 56 10.34 -19.02 18.22
N ALA A 57 11.25 -19.62 17.44
CA ALA A 57 11.41 -21.07 17.35
C ALA A 57 11.39 -21.76 18.73
N PRO A 58 10.59 -22.83 18.90
CA PRO A 58 10.38 -23.45 20.20
C PRO A 58 11.66 -24.11 20.74
N ARG A 59 11.99 -23.85 22.01
CA ARG A 59 13.12 -24.47 22.71
C ARG A 59 12.76 -25.88 23.19
N VAL A 60 12.92 -26.86 22.31
CA VAL A 60 12.68 -28.28 22.62
C VAL A 60 13.99 -29.05 22.85
N GLY A 61 13.92 -30.19 23.54
CA GLY A 61 15.07 -31.07 23.76
C GLY A 61 15.66 -31.64 22.45
N LEU A 62 16.93 -32.04 22.49
CA LEU A 62 17.75 -32.49 21.34
C LEU A 62 17.03 -33.46 20.38
N TRP A 63 16.23 -34.38 20.90
CA TRP A 63 15.56 -35.42 20.12
C TRP A 63 14.38 -34.91 19.26
N ARG A 64 13.78 -33.77 19.60
CA ARG A 64 12.65 -33.18 18.85
C ARG A 64 13.00 -31.90 18.12
N ARG A 65 14.22 -31.39 18.30
CA ARG A 65 14.68 -30.10 17.79
C ARG A 65 14.45 -29.93 16.29
N ARG A 66 14.90 -30.88 15.47
CA ARG A 66 14.75 -30.80 14.01
C ARG A 66 13.30 -30.82 13.53
N ALA A 67 12.41 -31.56 14.21
CA ALA A 67 11.00 -31.61 13.83
C ALA A 67 10.30 -30.28 14.16
N ALA A 68 10.57 -29.74 15.35
CA ALA A 68 10.02 -28.47 15.81
C ALA A 68 10.58 -27.27 15.02
N GLU A 69 11.84 -27.31 14.59
CA GLU A 69 12.43 -26.31 13.70
C GLU A 69 11.74 -26.29 12.33
N ARG A 70 11.50 -27.46 11.72
CA ARG A 70 10.79 -27.54 10.42
C ARG A 70 9.33 -27.10 10.51
N GLU A 71 8.64 -27.47 11.59
CA GLU A 71 7.26 -27.04 11.81
C GLU A 71 7.19 -25.51 12.00
N HIS A 72 8.14 -24.94 12.71
CA HIS A 72 8.26 -23.49 12.84
C HIS A 72 8.57 -22.79 11.51
N GLU A 73 9.53 -23.30 10.74
CA GLU A 73 9.86 -22.79 9.39
C GLU A 73 8.63 -22.81 8.48
N ALA A 74 7.92 -23.94 8.41
CA ALA A 74 6.69 -24.05 7.63
C ALA A 74 5.59 -23.07 8.09
N SER A 75 5.49 -22.79 9.40
CA SER A 75 4.55 -21.80 9.93
C SER A 75 4.92 -20.37 9.55
N VAL A 76 6.22 -20.04 9.53
CA VAL A 76 6.73 -18.73 9.11
C VAL A 76 6.51 -18.55 7.61
N ASP A 77 6.81 -19.56 6.80
CA ASP A 77 6.59 -19.53 5.36
C ASP A 77 5.10 -19.34 5.04
N ALA A 78 4.21 -20.11 5.68
CA ALA A 78 2.76 -19.97 5.49
C ALA A 78 2.24 -18.57 5.90
N TRP A 79 2.84 -17.95 6.91
CA TRP A 79 2.50 -16.59 7.32
C TRP A 79 2.94 -15.54 6.29
N HIS A 80 4.16 -15.65 5.76
CA HIS A 80 4.61 -14.80 4.66
C HIS A 80 3.76 -14.99 3.40
N GLU A 81 3.45 -16.23 3.02
CA GLU A 81 2.57 -16.53 1.88
C GLU A 81 1.19 -15.88 2.06
N ALA A 82 0.65 -15.86 3.28
CA ALA A 82 -0.61 -15.20 3.56
C ALA A 82 -0.54 -13.66 3.43
N LEU A 83 0.58 -13.04 3.83
CA LEU A 83 0.81 -11.61 3.63
C LEU A 83 0.94 -11.25 2.15
N ASP A 84 1.73 -12.02 1.39
CA ASP A 84 1.89 -11.84 -0.06
C ASP A 84 0.56 -12.02 -0.80
N ALA A 85 -0.23 -13.02 -0.39
CA ALA A 85 -1.56 -13.25 -0.95
C ALA A 85 -2.50 -12.07 -0.65
N LEU A 86 -2.46 -11.51 0.56
CA LEU A 86 -3.25 -10.34 0.92
C LEU A 86 -2.90 -9.12 0.04
N GLU A 87 -1.61 -8.85 -0.18
CA GLU A 87 -1.17 -7.77 -1.07
C GLU A 87 -1.69 -8.00 -2.49
N ALA A 88 -1.45 -9.19 -3.06
CA ALA A 88 -1.86 -9.52 -4.42
C ALA A 88 -3.39 -9.45 -4.61
N GLU A 89 -4.17 -9.93 -3.64
CA GLU A 89 -5.63 -9.86 -3.67
C GLU A 89 -6.14 -8.42 -3.62
N THR A 90 -5.49 -7.57 -2.81
CA THR A 90 -5.81 -6.15 -2.66
C THR A 90 -5.51 -5.39 -3.95
N GLU A 91 -4.34 -5.61 -4.55
CA GLU A 91 -3.97 -5.03 -5.84
C GLU A 91 -4.93 -5.47 -6.96
N ALA A 92 -5.29 -6.75 -6.98
CA ALA A 92 -6.25 -7.29 -7.95
C ALA A 92 -7.65 -6.69 -7.75
N ALA A 93 -8.07 -6.44 -6.52
CA ALA A 93 -9.33 -5.77 -6.23
C ALA A 93 -9.34 -4.33 -6.75
N LEU A 94 -8.28 -3.56 -6.53
CA LEU A 94 -8.17 -2.21 -7.10
C LEU A 94 -8.07 -2.24 -8.62
N ALA A 95 -7.40 -3.23 -9.21
CA ALA A 95 -7.35 -3.39 -10.66
C ALA A 95 -8.73 -3.62 -11.26
N ARG A 96 -9.56 -4.48 -10.64
CA ARG A 96 -10.96 -4.68 -11.05
C ARG A 96 -11.79 -3.41 -10.91
N TRP A 97 -11.63 -2.69 -9.81
CA TRP A 97 -12.31 -1.41 -9.61
C TRP A 97 -11.93 -0.40 -10.70
N ARG A 98 -10.63 -0.20 -10.98
CA ARG A 98 -10.16 0.66 -12.08
C ARG A 98 -10.76 0.26 -13.42
N ALA A 99 -10.78 -1.03 -13.74
CA ALA A 99 -11.34 -1.55 -15.00
C ALA A 99 -12.87 -1.33 -15.11
N SER A 100 -13.58 -1.21 -13.98
CA SER A 100 -15.01 -0.92 -13.95
C SER A 100 -15.36 0.57 -14.06
N CYS A 101 -14.39 1.45 -13.81
CA CYS A 101 -14.57 2.89 -13.89
C CYS A 101 -14.65 3.38 -15.34
N ALA A 102 -15.28 4.54 -15.53
CA ALA A 102 -15.18 5.26 -16.79
C ALA A 102 -13.69 5.61 -17.07
N PRO A 103 -13.14 5.34 -18.26
CA PRO A 103 -11.72 5.57 -18.53
C PRO A 103 -11.25 7.00 -18.21
N GLY A 104 -12.06 8.01 -18.57
CA GLY A 104 -11.73 9.41 -18.32
C GLY A 104 -11.63 9.80 -16.83
N LEU A 105 -12.27 9.03 -15.93
CA LEU A 105 -12.13 9.25 -14.49
C LEU A 105 -10.76 8.81 -14.01
N VAL A 106 -10.35 7.59 -14.37
CA VAL A 106 -9.04 7.04 -13.95
C VAL A 106 -7.91 7.85 -14.57
N GLU A 107 -8.04 8.23 -15.84
CA GLU A 107 -7.05 9.08 -16.53
C GLU A 107 -6.92 10.46 -15.87
N ALA A 108 -8.03 11.13 -15.57
CA ALA A 108 -8.01 12.45 -14.93
C ALA A 108 -7.41 12.39 -13.51
N ALA A 109 -7.80 11.40 -12.70
CA ALA A 109 -7.26 11.23 -11.35
C ALA A 109 -5.78 10.84 -11.37
N THR A 110 -5.35 10.00 -12.32
CA THR A 110 -3.93 9.67 -12.52
C THR A 110 -3.14 10.92 -12.89
N ALA A 111 -3.63 11.74 -13.81
CA ALA A 111 -2.96 12.98 -14.22
C ALA A 111 -2.84 13.99 -13.07
N ASP A 112 -3.89 14.16 -12.26
CA ASP A 112 -3.89 15.06 -11.10
C ASP A 112 -2.93 14.57 -10.00
N ARG A 113 -2.93 13.28 -9.68
CA ARG A 113 -1.96 12.66 -8.76
C ARG A 113 -0.53 12.86 -9.26
N ASP A 114 -0.25 12.57 -10.52
CA ASP A 114 1.09 12.70 -11.09
C ASP A 114 1.57 14.15 -11.09
N ALA A 115 0.68 15.11 -11.38
CA ALA A 115 0.99 16.53 -11.27
C ALA A 115 1.34 16.92 -9.83
N ALA A 116 0.62 16.38 -8.84
CA ALA A 116 0.91 16.58 -7.43
C ALA A 116 2.29 16.02 -7.03
N ILE A 117 2.61 14.78 -7.42
CA ILE A 117 3.90 14.12 -7.15
C ILE A 117 5.05 14.89 -7.79
N ARG A 118 4.93 15.28 -9.06
CA ARG A 118 5.95 16.10 -9.74
C ARG A 118 6.12 17.45 -9.06
N SER A 119 5.03 18.09 -8.62
CA SER A 119 5.11 19.36 -7.88
C SER A 119 5.88 19.22 -6.57
N LEU A 120 5.72 18.11 -5.84
CA LEU A 120 6.51 17.84 -4.63
C LEU A 120 8.00 17.65 -4.96
N ALA A 121 8.30 16.92 -6.03
CA ALA A 121 9.68 16.71 -6.47
C ALA A 121 10.37 17.99 -6.98
N ASP A 122 9.65 18.85 -7.71
CA ASP A 122 10.16 20.14 -8.18
C ASP A 122 10.46 21.11 -7.04
N ARG A 123 9.87 20.88 -5.87
CA ARG A 123 10.05 21.66 -4.64
C ARG A 123 11.01 20.99 -3.66
N ASP A 124 11.69 19.92 -4.06
CA ASP A 124 12.59 19.12 -3.24
C ASP A 124 11.93 18.57 -1.95
N LEU A 125 10.60 18.38 -1.97
CA LEU A 125 9.84 17.77 -0.87
C LEU A 125 9.65 16.27 -1.05
N PHE A 126 9.99 15.73 -2.23
CA PHE A 126 9.99 14.30 -2.50
C PHE A 126 11.14 13.97 -3.45
N ASP A 127 11.80 12.82 -3.25
CA ASP A 127 12.91 12.44 -4.12
C ASP A 127 12.45 12.30 -5.57
N ARG A 128 13.22 12.88 -6.50
CA ARG A 128 12.85 12.91 -7.92
C ARG A 128 12.81 11.52 -8.56
N THR A 129 13.70 10.61 -8.15
CA THR A 129 13.74 9.24 -8.68
C THR A 129 12.54 8.45 -8.16
N LEU A 130 12.21 8.58 -6.88
CA LEU A 130 11.01 7.99 -6.30
C LEU A 130 9.72 8.58 -6.88
N ALA A 131 9.72 9.88 -7.22
CA ALA A 131 8.61 10.54 -7.89
C ALA A 131 8.32 9.93 -9.27
N GLU A 132 9.36 9.75 -10.10
CA GLU A 132 9.23 9.09 -11.41
C GLU A 132 8.69 7.67 -11.28
N GLY A 133 9.24 6.88 -10.36
CA GLY A 133 8.74 5.54 -10.05
C GLY A 133 7.27 5.56 -9.63
N SER A 134 6.89 6.47 -8.72
CA SER A 134 5.52 6.59 -8.22
C SER A 134 4.52 7.01 -9.30
N CYS A 135 4.92 7.87 -10.25
CA CYS A 135 4.06 8.26 -11.37
C CYS A 135 3.83 7.11 -12.36
N ALA A 136 4.77 6.15 -12.45
CA ALA A 136 4.62 4.97 -13.30
C ALA A 136 3.64 3.94 -12.70
N GLU A 137 3.31 4.05 -11.41
CA GLU A 137 2.42 3.12 -10.72
C GLU A 137 0.94 3.37 -11.05
N PRO A 138 0.11 2.31 -11.09
CA PRO A 138 -1.33 2.45 -11.20
C PRO A 138 -1.94 3.30 -10.07
N LEU A 139 -3.04 3.99 -10.36
CA LEU A 139 -3.79 4.73 -9.36
C LEU A 139 -4.31 3.80 -8.24
N GLY A 140 -4.00 4.13 -6.99
CA GLY A 140 -4.38 3.36 -5.81
C GLY A 140 -3.23 2.53 -5.22
N THR A 141 -2.08 2.43 -5.90
CA THR A 141 -0.92 1.68 -5.38
C THR A 141 -0.38 2.29 -4.08
N MET A 142 -0.37 3.63 -3.94
CA MET A 142 0.09 4.26 -2.70
C MET A 142 -0.90 4.01 -1.56
N MET A 143 -2.20 3.94 -1.86
CA MET A 143 -3.21 3.54 -0.89
C MET A 143 -3.01 2.11 -0.38
N VAL A 144 -2.67 1.15 -1.26
CA VAL A 144 -2.34 -0.23 -0.84
C VAL A 144 -1.09 -0.25 0.03
N ARG A 145 -0.01 0.38 -0.44
CA ARG A 145 1.25 0.47 0.32
C ARG A 145 1.03 1.13 1.67
N SER A 146 0.22 2.18 1.76
CA SER A 146 -0.13 2.82 3.02
C SER A 146 -0.95 1.91 3.94
N ALA A 147 -1.87 1.10 3.41
CA ALA A 147 -2.71 0.20 4.19
C ALA A 147 -1.92 -0.99 4.77
N LEU A 148 -0.91 -1.45 4.03
CA LEU A 148 -0.05 -2.57 4.39
C LEU A 148 1.29 -2.11 4.97
N ALA A 149 1.56 -0.80 4.96
CA ALA A 149 2.73 -0.25 5.61
C ALA A 149 2.64 -0.50 7.10
N HIS A 150 3.79 -0.81 7.64
CA HIS A 150 3.94 -1.25 8.99
C HIS A 150 5.18 -0.59 9.56
N ASP A 151 4.97 0.40 10.41
CA ASP A 151 6.03 1.05 11.18
C ASP A 151 6.71 0.07 12.16
#